data_AF-A0A368D1I3-F1
#
_entry.id   AF-A0A368D1I3-F1
#
_cell.length_a   1.000
_cell.length_b   1.000
_cell.length_c   1.000
_cell.angle_alpha   90.00
_cell.angle_beta   90.00
_cell.angle_gamma   90.00
#
_symmetry.space_group_name_H-M   'P 1'
#
loop_
_entity.id
_entity.type
_entity.pdbx_description
1 polymer ?
#
loop_
_entity_poly.entity_id
_entity_poly.type
_entity_poly.pdbx_seq_one_letter_code
_entity_poly.pdbx_strand_id
1 'polypeptide(L)'
;MVYMDKFTKRLLEILETNNLSASQFAEKIGVQRSSVSHILSGRNKPSLDFIIKTSSVFRDVSLNWLIHGKKFDEPINPKEISPPLKEQIENSIKTNLDEKQLKQIVFFYKDNTFKIFEN
;
A
#
# COMPACT_ATOMS: atom_id res chain seq x y z
N MET A 1 8.80 2.73 12.18
CA MET A 1 9.12 1.33 12.55
C MET A 1 7.90 0.62 13.14
N VAL A 2 7.19 1.23 14.10
CA VAL A 2 6.00 0.72 14.83
C VAL A 2 4.92 -0.02 14.02
N TYR A 3 4.64 0.35 12.76
CA TYR A 3 3.57 -0.26 11.97
C TYR A 3 3.90 -1.69 11.49
N MET A 4 5.14 -1.95 11.06
CA MET A 4 5.56 -3.29 10.63
C MET A 4 5.61 -4.25 11.81
N ASP A 5 6.00 -3.78 13.00
CA ASP A 5 6.01 -4.59 14.22
C ASP A 5 4.61 -5.13 14.55
N LYS A 6 3.57 -4.32 14.35
CA LYS A 6 2.17 -4.75 14.55
C LYS A 6 1.73 -5.81 13.55
N PHE A 7 2.10 -5.66 12.27
CA PHE A 7 1.80 -6.66 11.24
C PHE A 7 2.51 -7.99 11.54
N THR A 8 3.81 -7.94 11.84
CA THR A 8 4.62 -9.12 12.13
C THR A 8 4.09 -9.88 13.34
N LYS A 9 3.64 -9.19 14.40
CA LYS A 9 2.97 -9.83 15.55
C LYS A 9 1.72 -10.61 15.16
N ARG A 10 0.86 -10.03 14.32
CA ARG A 10 -0.34 -10.73 13.83
C ARG A 10 0.02 -11.90 12.93
N LEU A 11 1.05 -11.77 12.11
CA LEU A 11 1.55 -12.89 11.32
C LEU A 11 2.03 -14.03 12.22
N LEU A 12 2.78 -13.73 13.28
CA LEU A 12 3.19 -14.71 14.29
C LEU A 12 1.99 -15.36 14.99
N GLU A 13 0.95 -14.60 15.34
CA GLU A 13 -0.29 -15.11 15.93
C GLU A 13 -0.98 -16.14 15.01
N ILE A 14 -0.97 -15.92 13.69
CA ILE A 14 -1.49 -16.88 12.72
C ILE A 14 -0.67 -18.17 12.73
N LEU A 15 0.67 -18.06 12.76
CA LEU A 15 1.57 -19.21 12.82
C LEU A 15 1.32 -20.04 14.09
N GLU A 16 1.25 -19.39 15.24
CA GLU A 16 1.04 -20.03 16.54
C GLU A 16 -0.33 -20.70 16.62
N THR A 17 -1.40 -19.99 16.25
CA THR A 17 -2.78 -20.51 16.30
C THR A 17 -2.98 -21.73 15.40
N ASN A 18 -2.26 -21.78 14.28
CA ASN A 18 -2.30 -22.90 13.35
C ASN A 18 -1.20 -23.96 13.60
N ASN A 19 -0.36 -23.76 14.64
CA ASN A 19 0.77 -24.60 14.98
C ASN A 19 1.73 -24.87 13.79
N LEU A 20 2.02 -23.81 13.02
CA LEU A 20 2.84 -23.82 11.81
C LEU A 20 4.20 -23.16 12.04
N SER A 21 5.25 -23.79 11.52
CA SER A 21 6.53 -23.11 11.29
C SER A 21 6.42 -22.12 10.12
N ALA A 22 7.35 -21.15 10.05
CA ALA A 22 7.43 -20.20 8.94
C ALA A 22 7.54 -20.88 7.56
N SER A 23 8.25 -22.01 7.49
CA SER A 23 8.39 -22.78 6.24
C SER A 23 7.08 -23.44 5.83
N GLN A 24 6.35 -24.05 6.78
CA GLN A 24 5.05 -24.66 6.52
C GLN A 24 4.01 -23.60 6.15
N PHE A 25 4.03 -22.44 6.82
CA PHE A 25 3.18 -21.31 6.47
C PHE A 25 3.43 -20.86 5.01
N ALA A 26 4.70 -20.68 4.62
CA ALA A 26 5.08 -20.27 3.27
C ALA A 26 4.56 -21.24 2.20
N GLU A 27 4.72 -22.53 2.43
CA GLU A 27 4.18 -23.58 1.55
C GLU A 27 2.66 -23.53 1.47
N LYS A 28 1.98 -23.40 2.62
CA LYS A 28 0.52 -23.37 2.69
C LYS A 28 -0.08 -22.19 1.92
N ILE A 29 0.56 -21.02 1.96
CA ILE A 29 0.09 -19.84 1.21
C ILE A 29 0.69 -19.71 -0.19
N GLY A 30 1.55 -20.64 -0.63
CA GLY A 30 2.14 -20.63 -1.96
C GLY A 30 3.09 -19.45 -2.20
N VAL A 31 3.97 -19.17 -1.23
CA VAL A 31 5.05 -18.18 -1.36
C VAL A 31 6.41 -18.77 -0.98
N GLN A 32 7.49 -18.07 -1.31
CA GLN A 32 8.83 -18.53 -0.96
C GLN A 32 9.07 -18.44 0.55
N ARG A 33 9.75 -19.44 1.13
CA ARG A 33 10.11 -19.46 2.57
C ARG A 33 10.88 -18.20 3.01
N SER A 34 11.77 -17.70 2.14
CA SER A 34 12.51 -16.46 2.36
C SER A 34 11.59 -15.23 2.48
N SER A 35 10.47 -15.20 1.75
CA SER A 35 9.50 -14.10 1.84
C SER A 35 8.94 -13.98 3.26
N VAL A 36 8.53 -15.10 3.86
CA VAL A 36 8.03 -15.14 5.25
C VAL A 36 9.14 -14.74 6.22
N SER A 37 10.34 -15.31 6.07
CA SER A 37 11.47 -14.99 6.96
C SER A 37 11.86 -13.52 6.94
N HIS A 38 11.91 -12.88 5.76
CA HIS A 38 12.27 -11.46 5.63
C HIS A 38 11.18 -10.52 6.15
N ILE A 39 9.91 -10.92 6.09
CA ILE A 39 8.80 -10.18 6.69
C ILE A 39 8.87 -10.29 8.23
N LEU A 40 9.07 -11.51 8.75
CA LEU A 40 9.17 -11.74 10.19
C LEU A 40 10.37 -11.02 10.82
N SER A 41 11.49 -10.86 10.09
CA SER A 41 12.65 -10.09 10.56
C SER A 41 12.49 -8.57 10.43
N GLY A 42 11.40 -8.09 9.81
CA GLY A 42 11.17 -6.68 9.57
C GLY A 42 12.02 -6.08 8.45
N ARG A 43 12.82 -6.88 7.74
CA ARG A 43 13.63 -6.40 6.59
C ARG A 43 12.74 -6.00 5.41
N ASN A 44 11.64 -6.74 5.20
CA ASN A 44 10.75 -6.54 4.06
C ASN A 44 9.31 -6.25 4.50
N LYS A 45 8.62 -5.38 3.76
CA LYS A 45 7.17 -5.24 3.84
C LYS A 45 6.49 -6.40 3.09
N PRO A 46 5.34 -6.91 3.57
CA PRO A 46 4.54 -7.88 2.83
C PRO A 46 4.03 -7.26 1.52
N SER A 47 4.02 -8.03 0.43
CA SER A 47 3.38 -7.63 -0.82
C SER A 47 1.86 -7.76 -0.73
N LEU A 48 1.13 -7.09 -1.62
CA LEU A 48 -0.33 -7.25 -1.71
C LEU A 48 -0.72 -8.73 -1.95
N ASP A 49 -0.01 -9.41 -2.86
CA ASP A 49 -0.20 -10.84 -3.14
C ASP A 49 -0.03 -11.70 -1.89
N PHE A 50 1.00 -11.44 -1.08
CA PHE A 50 1.22 -12.14 0.19
C PHE A 50 0.02 -11.99 1.14
N ILE A 51 -0.48 -10.77 1.29
CA ILE A 51 -1.60 -10.46 2.19
C ILE A 51 -2.89 -11.14 1.70
N ILE A 52 -3.18 -11.06 0.40
CA ILE A 52 -4.37 -11.70 -0.21
C ILE A 52 -4.29 -13.23 -0.05
N LYS A 53 -3.14 -13.84 -0.37
CA LYS A 53 -2.94 -15.28 -0.21
C LYS A 53 -3.12 -15.72 1.23
N THR A 54 -2.58 -14.97 2.19
CA THR A 54 -2.76 -15.23 3.62
C THR A 54 -4.25 -15.25 3.99
N SER A 55 -5.00 -14.19 3.68
CA SER A 55 -6.44 -14.12 4.01
C SER A 55 -7.29 -15.15 3.24
N SER A 56 -6.85 -15.59 2.04
CA SER A 56 -7.55 -16.63 1.28
C SER A 56 -7.41 -18.04 1.87
N VAL A 57 -6.26 -18.34 2.48
CA VAL A 57 -5.95 -19.65 3.07
C VAL A 57 -6.46 -19.75 4.51
N PHE A 58 -6.34 -18.67 5.28
CA PHE A 58 -6.82 -18.58 6.66
C PHE A 58 -8.10 -17.76 6.68
N ARG A 59 -9.25 -18.42 6.45
CA ARG A 59 -10.56 -17.76 6.30
C ARG A 59 -11.06 -17.08 7.58
N ASP A 60 -10.52 -17.49 8.71
CA ASP A 60 -10.65 -16.90 10.03
C ASP A 60 -9.88 -15.57 10.19
N VAL A 61 -8.95 -15.28 9.27
CA VAL A 61 -8.14 -14.06 9.24
C VAL A 61 -8.70 -13.07 8.23
N SER A 62 -9.34 -12.02 8.73
CA SER A 62 -9.80 -10.93 7.87
C SER A 62 -8.65 -10.02 7.41
N LEU A 63 -8.76 -9.51 6.19
CA LEU A 63 -7.80 -8.55 5.63
C LEU A 63 -7.66 -7.31 6.52
N ASN A 64 -8.79 -6.81 7.02
CA ASN A 64 -8.81 -5.63 7.88
C ASN A 64 -8.08 -5.87 9.21
N TRP A 65 -8.26 -7.04 9.81
CA TRP A 65 -7.54 -7.40 11.03
C TRP A 65 -6.05 -7.57 10.75
N LEU A 66 -5.66 -8.23 9.67
CA LEU A 66 -4.25 -8.44 9.33
C LEU A 66 -3.50 -7.12 9.09
N ILE A 67 -4.16 -6.12 8.51
CA ILE A 67 -3.56 -4.81 8.19
C ILE A 67 -3.69 -3.81 9.36
N HIS A 68 -4.88 -3.67 9.93
CA HIS A 68 -5.21 -2.63 10.92
C HIS A 68 -5.30 -3.15 12.35
N GLY A 69 -5.42 -4.47 12.56
CA GLY A 69 -5.59 -5.09 13.87
C GLY A 69 -7.01 -5.05 14.43
N LYS A 70 -7.98 -4.51 13.69
CA LYS A 70 -9.38 -4.39 14.13
C LYS A 70 -10.18 -5.64 13.76
N LYS A 71 -10.75 -6.31 14.76
CA LYS A 71 -11.68 -7.44 14.55
C LYS A 71 -13.04 -6.91 14.09
N PHE A 72 -13.84 -7.77 13.46
CA PHE A 72 -15.15 -7.38 12.89
C PHE A 72 -16.12 -6.79 13.93
N ASP A 73 -15.98 -7.17 15.20
CA ASP A 73 -16.88 -6.74 16.28
C ASP A 73 -16.46 -5.42 16.94
N GLU A 74 -15.35 -4.80 16.53
CA GLU A 74 -14.99 -3.49 17.04
C GLU A 74 -15.83 -2.42 16.34
N PRO A 75 -16.57 -1.57 17.09
CA PRO A 75 -17.30 -0.48 16.50
C PRO A 75 -16.32 0.37 15.70
N ILE A 76 -16.60 0.51 14.40
CA ILE A 76 -15.80 1.33 13.50
C ILE A 76 -15.91 2.76 14.01
N ASN A 77 -14.95 3.21 14.83
CA ASN A 77 -14.90 4.59 15.27
C ASN A 77 -14.65 5.45 14.03
N PRO A 78 -15.61 6.28 13.57
CA PRO A 78 -15.49 7.03 12.32
C PRO A 78 -14.29 7.99 12.31
N LYS A 79 -13.70 8.25 13.49
CA LYS A 79 -12.58 9.19 13.68
C LYS A 79 -11.22 8.66 13.21
N GLU A 80 -11.05 7.35 12.97
CA GLU A 80 -9.75 6.76 12.58
C GLU A 80 -9.64 6.37 11.10
N ILE A 81 -10.69 6.55 10.30
CA ILE A 81 -10.71 6.21 8.86
C ILE A 81 -10.31 7.39 7.97
N SER A 82 -9.78 8.48 8.53
CA SER A 82 -9.17 9.51 7.69
C SER A 82 -7.74 9.09 7.34
N PRO A 83 -7.44 8.67 6.09
CA PRO A 83 -6.16 9.07 5.53
C PRO A 83 -6.07 10.60 5.60
N PRO A 84 -4.88 11.20 5.70
CA PRO A 84 -4.70 12.64 5.51
C PRO A 84 -4.91 12.97 4.03
N LEU A 85 -6.11 12.69 3.50
CA LEU A 85 -6.45 13.00 2.12
C LEU A 85 -7.08 14.39 2.02
N LYS A 86 -7.69 14.91 3.11
CA LYS A 86 -8.23 16.28 3.11
C LYS A 86 -7.15 17.36 3.05
N GLU A 87 -6.04 17.21 3.79
CA GLU A 87 -4.94 18.19 3.73
C GLU A 87 -4.13 18.09 2.43
N GLN A 88 -4.09 16.93 1.77
CA GLN A 88 -3.45 16.81 0.46
C GLN A 88 -4.35 17.30 -0.68
N ILE A 89 -5.67 17.13 -0.61
CA ILE A 89 -6.59 17.65 -1.64
C ILE A 89 -6.66 19.18 -1.58
N GLU A 90 -6.69 19.81 -0.39
CA GLU A 90 -6.70 21.28 -0.32
C GLU A 90 -5.38 21.91 -0.78
N ASN A 91 -4.24 21.26 -0.56
CA ASN A 91 -2.95 21.73 -1.10
C ASN A 91 -2.77 21.39 -2.60
N SER A 92 -3.44 20.35 -3.10
CA SER A 92 -3.44 19.99 -4.54
C SER A 92 -4.45 20.80 -5.36
N ILE A 93 -5.49 21.36 -4.74
CA ILE A 93 -6.45 22.27 -5.38
C ILE A 93 -6.01 23.74 -5.27
N LYS A 94 -5.19 24.10 -4.26
CA LYS A 94 -4.60 25.45 -4.13
C LYS A 94 -3.35 25.70 -4.98
N THR A 95 -2.89 24.72 -5.76
CA THR A 95 -1.86 24.95 -6.78
C THR A 95 -2.47 24.68 -8.16
N ASN A 96 -2.55 25.74 -8.97
CA ASN A 96 -3.05 25.81 -10.36
C ASN A 96 -4.48 26.36 -10.56
N LEU A 97 -4.77 27.53 -9.98
CA LEU A 97 -5.58 28.53 -10.67
C LEU A 97 -4.75 29.80 -11.00
N ASP A 98 -3.45 29.63 -11.23
CA ASP A 98 -2.77 30.55 -12.13
C ASP A 98 -3.32 30.24 -13.52
N GLU A 99 -4.14 31.14 -14.08
CA GLU A 99 -4.49 31.11 -15.48
C GLU A 99 -3.18 30.91 -16.26
N LYS A 100 -3.01 29.74 -16.89
CA LYS A 100 -1.79 29.46 -17.66
C LYS A 100 -1.74 30.45 -18.83
N GLN A 101 -1.03 31.55 -18.63
CA GLN A 101 -0.79 32.53 -19.67
C GLN A 101 0.12 31.88 -20.71
N LEU A 102 -0.35 31.82 -21.94
CA LEU A 102 0.41 31.30 -23.07
C LEU A 102 1.64 32.21 -23.28
N LYS A 103 2.83 31.69 -22.99
CA LYS A 103 4.09 32.41 -23.24
C LYS A 103 4.53 32.33 -24.70
N GLN A 104 4.50 31.12 -25.28
CA GLN A 104 4.89 30.88 -26.66
C GLN A 104 4.40 29.50 -27.18
N ILE A 105 4.30 29.35 -28.50
CA ILE A 105 4.04 28.08 -29.19
C ILE A 105 5.21 27.79 -30.15
N VAL A 106 5.71 26.55 -30.14
CA VAL A 106 6.75 26.08 -31.07
C VAL A 106 6.18 25.00 -31.98
N PHE A 107 6.19 25.24 -33.29
CA PHE A 107 5.84 24.24 -34.31
C PHE A 107 7.10 23.57 -34.84
N PHE A 108 7.14 22.23 -34.82
CA PHE A 108 8.21 21.43 -35.43
C PHE A 108 7.74 20.86 -36.77
N TYR A 109 8.58 20.98 -37.80
CA TYR A 109 8.34 20.46 -39.14
C TYR A 109 9.18 19.22 -39.42
N LYS A 110 8.77 18.43 -40.42
CA LYS A 110 9.43 17.16 -40.77
C LYS A 110 10.83 17.31 -41.38
N ASP A 111 11.18 18.52 -41.80
CA ASP A 111 12.52 18.89 -42.29
C ASP A 111 13.44 19.36 -41.15
N ASN A 112 13.05 19.08 -39.91
CA ASN A 112 13.75 19.45 -38.68
C ASN A 112 13.82 20.97 -38.44
N THR A 113 13.03 21.78 -39.16
CA THR A 113 12.88 23.21 -38.85
C THR A 113 11.82 23.45 -37.77
N PHE A 114 11.84 24.63 -37.16
CA PHE A 114 10.80 25.05 -36.22
C PHE A 114 10.40 26.51 -36.40
N LYS A 115 9.18 26.86 -35.96
CA LYS A 115 8.70 28.25 -35.85
C LYS A 115 8.21 28.54 -34.43
N ILE A 116 8.62 29.68 -33.89
CA ILE A 116 8.22 30.18 -32.57
C ILE A 116 7.21 31.31 -32.76
N PHE A 117 6.12 31.27 -32.00
CA PHE A 117 5.14 32.34 -31.89
C PHE A 117 5.04 32.76 -30.43
N GLU A 118 5.33 34.02 -30.14
CA GLU A 118 5.18 34.63 -28.81
C GLU A 118 3.88 35.46 -28.80
N ASN A 119 3.26 35.59 -27.62
CA ASN A 119 2.00 36.35 -27.44
C ASN A 119 2.26 37.86 -27.29
#